data_AF-A0A2V7S1E6-F1
#
_entry.id   AF-A0A2V7S1E6-F1
#
_cell.length_a   1.000
_cell.length_b   1.000
_cell.length_c   1.000
_cell.angle_alpha   90.00
_cell.angle_beta   90.00
_cell.angle_gamma   90.00
#
_symmetry.space_group_name_H-M   'P 1'
#
loop_
_entity.id
_entity.type
_entity.pdbx_description
1 polymer ?
#
loop_
_entity_poly.entity_id
_entity_poly.type
_entity_poly.pdbx_seq_one_letter_code
_entity_poly.pdbx_strand_id
1 'polypeptide(L)'
;MVKSTPSKGKRREQPRRAKNSTRIFYLALVVVAVAGIGALSWMTRRPADREVSPIDSTLPKVQSNGYMIGSASAPLEVIEFGDFECPQCARFATLTEPDVRTRLVDKGIIRFRYIDFPL
;
A
#
# COMPACT_ATOMS: atom_id res chain seq x y z
N MET A 1 -88.18 0.02 37.77
CA MET A 1 -87.64 -0.15 36.40
C MET A 1 -86.43 0.76 36.26
N VAL A 2 -85.25 0.15 36.12
CA VAL A 2 -83.92 0.76 36.21
C VAL A 2 -83.60 1.57 34.94
N LYS A 3 -83.05 2.78 35.09
CA LYS A 3 -82.30 3.44 34.02
C LYS A 3 -81.05 4.10 34.60
N SER A 4 -79.94 3.37 34.53
CA SER A 4 -78.59 3.84 34.84
C SER A 4 -77.87 4.26 33.54
N THR A 5 -77.53 5.55 33.52
CA THR A 5 -76.39 6.27 32.92
C THR A 5 -75.63 5.70 31.70
N PRO A 6 -75.33 6.51 30.66
CA PRO A 6 -74.34 6.15 29.65
C PRO A 6 -72.92 6.48 30.12
N SER A 7 -72.01 5.51 29.92
CA SER A 7 -70.57 5.58 30.19
C SER A 7 -69.82 6.39 29.12
N LYS A 8 -69.07 7.43 29.55
CA LYS A 8 -68.16 8.20 28.68
C LYS A 8 -66.85 7.42 28.47
N GLY A 9 -66.63 6.95 27.25
CA GLY A 9 -65.35 6.34 26.83
C GLY A 9 -64.22 7.36 26.72
N LYS A 10 -63.08 7.08 27.36
CA LYS A 10 -61.85 7.87 27.24
C LYS A 10 -61.17 7.61 25.90
N ARG A 11 -61.03 8.66 25.09
CA ARG A 11 -60.21 8.65 23.86
C ARG A 11 -58.74 8.59 24.26
N ARG A 12 -58.07 7.46 24.01
CA ARG A 12 -56.63 7.29 24.24
C ARG A 12 -55.85 8.01 23.13
N GLU A 13 -55.06 9.01 23.50
CA GLU A 13 -54.04 9.62 22.63
C GLU A 13 -52.88 8.63 22.43
N GLN A 14 -52.53 8.35 21.18
CA GLN A 14 -51.35 7.56 20.82
C GLN A 14 -50.15 8.50 20.62
N PRO A 15 -48.96 8.20 21.19
CA PRO A 15 -47.78 9.03 21.03
C PRO A 15 -47.22 8.89 19.60
N ARG A 16 -47.35 9.95 18.81
CA ARG A 16 -46.70 10.08 17.49
C ARG A 16 -45.20 10.34 17.67
N ARG A 17 -44.36 9.33 17.96
CA ARG A 17 -42.90 9.55 18.07
C ARG A 17 -42.04 8.35 17.68
N ALA A 18 -42.22 7.81 16.48
CA ALA A 18 -41.33 6.77 15.93
C ALA A 18 -40.64 7.17 14.60
N LYS A 19 -41.18 8.13 13.84
CA LYS A 19 -40.70 8.44 12.48
C LYS A 19 -39.42 9.28 12.44
N ASN A 20 -39.11 10.00 13.52
CA ASN A 20 -38.08 11.04 13.53
C ASN A 20 -36.72 10.46 13.95
N SER A 21 -36.72 9.48 14.87
CA SER A 21 -35.51 8.85 15.39
C SER A 21 -34.79 8.01 14.34
N THR A 22 -35.54 7.24 13.54
CA THR A 22 -34.98 6.45 12.43
C THR A 22 -34.34 7.34 11.36
N ARG A 23 -34.97 8.47 11.03
CA ARG A 23 -34.41 9.44 10.07
C ARG A 23 -33.12 10.08 10.60
N ILE A 24 -33.09 10.43 11.89
CA ILE A 24 -31.90 10.98 12.54
C ILE A 24 -30.75 9.96 12.54
N PHE A 25 -31.04 8.68 12.81
CA PHE A 25 -30.05 7.61 12.77
C PHE A 25 -29.40 7.45 11.38
N TYR A 26 -30.21 7.39 10.33
CA TYR A 26 -29.68 7.27 8.95
C TYR A 26 -28.92 8.53 8.51
N LEU A 27 -29.36 9.73 8.90
CA LEU A 27 -28.62 10.97 8.62
C LEU A 27 -27.25 10.96 9.30
N ALA A 28 -27.16 10.53 10.56
CA ALA A 28 -25.89 10.39 11.26
C ALA A 28 -24.96 9.39 10.56
N LEU A 29 -25.49 8.25 10.11
CA LEU A 29 -24.73 7.24 9.36
C LEU A 29 -24.14 7.79 8.06
N VAL A 30 -24.93 8.54 7.29
CA VAL A 30 -24.46 9.16 6.04
C VAL A 30 -23.34 10.17 6.31
N VAL A 31 -23.47 10.99 7.34
CA VAL A 31 -22.44 11.96 7.72
C VAL A 31 -21.13 11.26 8.09
N VAL A 32 -21.19 10.20 8.90
CA VAL A 32 -20.00 9.39 9.26
C VAL A 32 -19.36 8.76 8.03
N ALA A 33 -20.16 8.21 7.11
CA ALA A 33 -19.65 7.61 5.88
C ALA A 33 -18.95 8.65 4.98
N VAL A 34 -19.54 9.83 4.79
CA VAL A 34 -18.94 10.90 3.98
C VAL A 34 -17.65 11.43 4.63
N ALA A 35 -17.63 11.60 5.95
CA ALA A 35 -16.43 12.01 6.67
C ALA A 35 -15.32 10.97 6.56
N GLY A 36 -15.65 9.68 6.67
CA GLY A 36 -14.69 8.58 6.51
C GLY A 36 -14.10 8.50 5.10
N ILE A 37 -14.94 8.63 4.06
CA ILE A 37 -14.48 8.67 2.66
C ILE A 37 -13.61 9.90 2.40
N GLY A 38 -13.99 11.06 2.94
CA GLY A 38 -13.20 12.29 2.84
C GLY A 38 -11.82 12.15 3.49
N ALA A 39 -11.76 11.60 4.70
CA ALA A 39 -10.51 11.34 5.41
C ALA A 39 -9.62 10.32 4.66
N LEU A 40 -10.20 9.24 4.14
CA LEU A 40 -9.46 8.23 3.37
C LEU A 40 -8.94 8.79 2.04
N SER A 41 -9.74 9.59 1.34
CA SER A 41 -9.35 10.28 0.10
C SER A 41 -8.20 11.26 0.36
N TRP A 42 -8.25 12.00 1.47
CA TRP A 42 -7.15 12.88 1.85
C TRP A 42 -5.89 12.12 2.24
N MET A 43 -6.02 11.01 2.99
CA MET A 43 -4.89 10.17 3.39
C MET A 43 -4.19 9.54 2.19
N THR A 44 -4.95 9.03 1.23
CA THR A 44 -4.42 8.37 0.02
C THR A 44 -3.81 9.36 -0.99
N ARG A 45 -4.20 10.63 -0.92
CA ARG A 45 -3.64 11.70 -1.77
C ARG A 45 -2.46 12.44 -1.15
N ARG A 46 -2.06 12.12 0.09
CA ARG A 46 -0.87 12.74 0.66
C ARG A 46 0.33 12.36 -0.20
N PRO A 47 1.03 13.32 -0.83
CA PRO A 47 2.27 13.00 -1.53
C PRO A 47 3.21 12.41 -0.49
N ALA A 48 3.68 11.19 -0.73
CA ALA A 48 4.78 10.65 0.02
C ALA A 48 6.00 11.49 -0.39
N ASP A 49 6.47 12.34 0.52
CA ASP A 49 7.73 13.05 0.36
C ASP A 49 8.83 12.00 0.26
N ARG A 50 9.16 11.61 -0.98
CA ARG A 50 10.29 10.74 -1.28
C ARG A 50 11.51 11.64 -1.33
N GLU A 51 12.18 11.74 -0.20
CA GLU A 51 13.47 12.39 -0.12
C GLU A 51 14.48 11.60 -0.98
N VAL A 52 14.82 12.13 -2.15
CA VAL A 52 15.88 11.58 -2.99
C VAL A 52 17.18 12.19 -2.49
N SER A 53 17.91 11.43 -1.66
CA SER A 53 19.25 11.84 -1.25
C SER A 53 20.20 11.74 -2.44
N PRO A 54 20.93 12.81 -2.82
CA PRO A 54 21.89 12.75 -3.90
C PRO A 54 23.04 11.80 -3.52
N ILE A 55 23.46 10.97 -4.48
CA ILE A 55 24.62 10.08 -4.33
C ILE A 55 25.87 10.94 -4.15
N ASP A 56 26.65 10.69 -3.09
CA ASP A 56 27.94 11.34 -2.88
C ASP A 56 28.96 10.84 -3.90
N SER A 57 29.38 11.74 -4.80
CA SER A 57 30.35 11.47 -5.84
C SER A 57 31.77 11.19 -5.32
N THR A 58 32.03 11.40 -4.03
CA THR A 58 33.34 11.13 -3.40
C THR A 58 33.47 9.69 -2.89
N LEU A 59 32.40 8.89 -2.95
CA LEU A 59 32.47 7.48 -2.55
C LEU A 59 33.52 6.71 -3.38
N PRO A 60 34.35 5.89 -2.73
CA PRO A 60 35.32 5.07 -3.43
C PRO A 60 34.62 4.08 -4.36
N LYS A 61 35.18 3.90 -5.56
CA LYS A 61 34.68 2.90 -6.51
C LYS A 61 34.91 1.50 -5.96
N VAL A 62 33.96 0.60 -6.25
CA VAL A 62 34.06 -0.81 -5.90
C VAL A 62 35.32 -1.40 -6.57
N GLN A 63 36.23 -1.93 -5.75
CA GLN A 63 37.54 -2.41 -6.22
C GLN A 63 37.54 -3.88 -6.66
N SER A 64 36.53 -4.66 -6.30
CA SER A 64 36.43 -6.05 -6.73
C SER A 64 35.98 -6.16 -8.19
N ASN A 65 36.70 -6.97 -8.95
CA ASN A 65 36.37 -7.24 -10.36
C ASN A 65 35.06 -8.04 -10.47
N GLY A 66 34.74 -8.88 -9.49
CA GLY A 66 33.54 -9.72 -9.47
C GLY A 66 33.38 -10.60 -10.71
N TYR A 67 32.18 -11.15 -10.88
CA TYR A 67 31.75 -11.85 -12.09
C TYR A 67 30.78 -10.96 -12.86
N MET A 68 31.05 -10.70 -14.14
CA MET A 68 30.25 -9.78 -14.95
C MET A 68 29.56 -10.51 -16.10
N ILE A 69 28.33 -10.09 -16.38
CA ILE A 69 27.55 -10.49 -17.56
C ILE A 69 26.94 -9.27 -18.25
N GLY A 70 26.67 -9.39 -19.54
CA GLY A 70 26.13 -8.31 -20.37
C GLY A 70 27.19 -7.47 -21.07
N SER A 71 26.74 -6.43 -21.79
CA SER A 71 27.63 -5.60 -22.60
C SER A 71 28.52 -4.69 -21.74
N ALA A 72 29.80 -4.59 -22.11
CA ALA A 72 30.72 -3.61 -21.52
C ALA A 72 30.35 -2.16 -21.86
N SER A 73 29.54 -1.94 -22.90
CA SER A 73 29.05 -0.63 -23.33
C SER A 73 27.67 -0.29 -22.76
N ALA A 74 27.10 -1.11 -21.88
CA ALA A 74 25.81 -0.82 -21.27
C ALA A 74 25.87 0.50 -20.49
N PRO A 75 24.84 1.35 -20.56
CA PRO A 75 24.87 2.68 -19.96
C PRO A 75 24.82 2.66 -18.42
N LEU A 76 24.39 1.55 -17.82
CA LEU A 76 24.26 1.37 -16.38
C LEU A 76 24.94 0.08 -15.93
N GLU A 77 25.45 0.08 -14.71
CA GLU A 77 26.00 -1.10 -14.04
C GLU A 77 25.23 -1.37 -12.75
N VAL A 78 24.78 -2.61 -12.57
CA VAL A 78 24.15 -3.10 -11.35
C VAL A 78 25.13 -4.05 -10.67
N ILE A 79 25.43 -3.79 -9.41
CA ILE A 79 26.35 -4.60 -8.61
C ILE A 79 25.54 -5.32 -7.53
N GLU A 80 25.55 -6.64 -7.55
CA GLU A 80 25.02 -7.49 -6.50
C GLU A 80 26.17 -7.92 -5.57
N PHE A 81 26.00 -7.64 -4.27
CA PHE A 81 26.80 -8.25 -3.22
C PHE A 81 26.00 -9.42 -2.66
N GLY A 82 26.51 -10.64 -2.88
CA GLY A 82 25.81 -11.86 -2.48
C GLY A 82 26.74 -12.83 -1.79
N ASP A 83 26.14 -13.75 -1.05
CA ASP A 83 26.81 -14.83 -0.34
C ASP A 83 26.15 -16.15 -0.77
N PHE A 84 26.96 -17.15 -1.08
CA PHE A 84 26.50 -18.49 -1.45
C PHE A 84 25.73 -19.19 -0.32
N GLU A 85 25.97 -18.82 0.93
CA GLU A 85 25.28 -19.36 2.11
C GLU A 85 24.00 -18.58 2.46
N CYS A 86 23.78 -17.40 1.86
CA CYS A 86 22.61 -16.58 2.15
C CYS A 86 21.33 -17.13 1.45
N PRO A 87 20.28 -17.53 2.22
CA PRO A 87 19.05 -18.08 1.63
C PRO A 87 18.30 -17.10 0.73
N GLN A 88 18.39 -15.80 1.03
CA GLN A 88 17.74 -14.77 0.22
C GLN A 88 18.50 -14.51 -1.09
N CYS A 89 19.84 -14.60 -1.08
CA CYS A 89 20.65 -14.55 -2.30
C CYS A 89 20.33 -15.75 -3.19
N ALA A 90 20.20 -16.96 -2.62
CA ALA A 90 19.75 -18.13 -3.37
C ALA A 90 18.36 -17.94 -4.00
N ARG A 91 17.43 -17.31 -3.27
CA ARG A 91 16.10 -16.98 -3.81
C ARG A 91 16.17 -15.96 -4.94
N PHE A 92 17.00 -14.93 -4.83
CA PHE A 92 17.20 -13.96 -5.89
C PHE A 92 17.76 -14.64 -7.15
N ALA A 93 18.83 -15.43 -7.00
CA ALA A 93 19.48 -16.14 -8.10
C ALA A 93 18.53 -17.09 -8.85
N THR A 94 17.56 -17.69 -8.15
CA THR A 94 16.63 -18.66 -8.75
C THR A 94 15.34 -18.05 -9.29
N LEU A 95 14.82 -16.99 -8.65
CA LEU A 95 13.51 -16.44 -8.99
C LEU A 95 13.57 -15.10 -9.72
N THR A 96 14.56 -14.27 -9.43
CA THR A 96 14.60 -12.87 -9.88
C THR A 96 15.69 -12.63 -10.92
N GLU A 97 16.89 -13.16 -10.72
CA GLU A 97 18.03 -13.00 -11.64
C GLU A 97 17.69 -13.40 -13.08
N PRO A 98 16.95 -14.49 -13.36
CA PRO A 98 16.61 -14.84 -14.74
C PRO A 98 15.76 -13.78 -15.45
N ASP A 99 14.85 -13.13 -14.74
CA ASP A 99 14.02 -12.06 -15.29
C ASP A 99 14.84 -10.77 -15.50
N VAL A 100 15.72 -10.44 -14.54
CA VAL A 100 16.69 -9.33 -14.67
C VAL A 100 17.60 -9.55 -15.88
N ARG A 101 18.12 -10.75 -16.05
CA ARG A 101 19.00 -11.12 -17.16
C ARG A 101 18.28 -10.91 -18.50
N THR A 102 17.14 -11.56 -18.69
CA THR A 102 16.42 -11.52 -19.97
C THR A 102 15.87 -10.14 -20.31
N ARG A 103 15.43 -9.37 -19.32
CA ARG A 103 14.81 -8.05 -19.58
C ARG A 103 15.79 -6.91 -19.63
N LEU A 104 16.93 -6.99 -18.92
CA LEU A 104 17.83 -5.86 -18.74
C LEU A 104 19.25 -6.14 -19.24
N VAL A 105 19.82 -7.30 -18.91
CA VAL A 105 21.19 -7.65 -19.30
C VAL A 105 21.27 -7.96 -20.79
N ASP A 106 20.42 -8.88 -21.27
CA ASP A 106 20.43 -9.35 -22.66
C ASP A 106 20.02 -8.24 -23.64
N LYS A 107 19.24 -7.26 -23.18
CA LYS A 107 18.86 -6.07 -23.95
C LYS A 107 19.93 -4.96 -23.93
N GLY A 108 21.06 -5.18 -23.23
CA GLY A 108 22.14 -4.20 -23.11
C GLY A 108 21.78 -2.95 -22.31
N ILE A 109 20.70 -2.99 -21.52
CA ILE A 109 20.26 -1.87 -20.69
C ILE A 109 21.18 -1.74 -19.48
N ILE A 110 21.60 -2.86 -18.90
CA ILE A 110 22.53 -2.91 -17.79
C ILE A 110 23.67 -3.90 -18.07
N ARG A 111 24.83 -3.66 -17.47
CA ARG A 111 25.82 -4.69 -17.15
C ARG A 111 25.59 -5.13 -15.72
N PHE A 112 25.57 -6.44 -15.47
CA PHE A 112 25.36 -6.98 -14.14
C PHE A 112 26.66 -7.56 -13.60
N ARG A 113 27.03 -7.20 -12.37
CA ARG A 113 28.25 -7.65 -11.68
C ARG A 113 27.87 -8.30 -10.35
N TYR A 114 28.24 -9.56 -10.16
CA TYR A 114 28.16 -10.25 -8.88
C TYR A 114 29.49 -10.15 -8.14
N ILE A 115 29.44 -9.85 -6.84
CA ILE A 115 30.58 -9.84 -5.94
C ILE A 115 30.26 -10.75 -4.76
N ASP A 116 31.13 -11.73 -4.55
CA ASP A 116 31.06 -12.60 -3.39
C ASP A 116 31.37 -11.80 -2.12
N PHE A 117 30.46 -11.84 -1.17
CA PHE A 117 30.50 -11.13 0.10
C PHE A 117 30.19 -12.10 1.24
N PRO A 118 31.15 -12.98 1.58
CA PRO A 118 30.96 -13.98 2.64
C PRO A 118 30.86 -13.27 4.00
N LEU A 119 29.73 -13.42 4.68
CA LEU A 119 29.42 -12.80 5.98
C LEU A 119 29.38 -13.80 7.13
#